data_AF-A0A7C1AR92-F1
#
_entry.id   AF-A0A7C1AR92-F1
#
_cell.length_a   1.000
_cell.length_b   1.000
_cell.length_c   1.000
_cell.angle_alpha   90.00
_cell.angle_beta   90.00
_cell.angle_gamma   90.00
#
_symmetry.space_group_name_H-M   'P 1'
#
loop_
_entity.id
_entity.type
_entity.pdbx_description
1 polymer ?
#
loop_
_entity_poly.entity_id
_entity_poly.type
_entity_poly.pdbx_seq_one_letter_code
_entity_poly.pdbx_strand_id
1 'polypeptide(L)'
;MIDAIIWGLTQGLTEFLPVSSSGHLVLVPALLDRASPDLATAAVLHLGTLVAVLIYFRKELMQMARFTQDGKQLLKLLLIG
;
A
#
# COMPACT_ATOMS: atom_id res chain seq x y z
N MET A 1 -19.58 0.10 11.38
CA MET A 1 -19.69 0.21 9.91
C MET A 1 -19.31 1.60 9.41
N ILE A 2 -19.90 2.68 9.96
CA ILE A 2 -19.53 4.06 9.61
C ILE A 2 -18.04 4.34 9.90
N ASP A 3 -17.51 3.86 11.03
CA ASP A 3 -16.09 4.00 11.37
C ASP A 3 -15.15 3.40 10.33
N ALA A 4 -15.44 2.18 9.87
CA ALA A 4 -14.63 1.50 8.87
C ALA A 4 -14.59 2.28 7.55
N ILE A 5 -15.69 2.95 7.18
CA ILE A 5 -15.74 3.83 6.01
C ILE A 5 -14.85 5.07 6.23
N ILE A 6 -14.96 5.71 7.40
CA ILE A 6 -14.15 6.88 7.74
C ILE A 6 -12.66 6.55 7.79
N TRP A 7 -12.26 5.45 8.46
CA TRP A 7 -10.87 4.98 8.49
C TRP A 7 -10.37 4.57 7.11
N GLY A 8 -11.20 3.90 6.32
CA GLY A 8 -10.88 3.54 4.93
C GLY A 8 -10.63 4.75 4.04
N LEU A 9 -11.49 5.76 4.12
CA LEU A 9 -11.30 7.03 3.39
C LEU A 9 -10.05 7.76 3.88
N THR A 10 -9.86 7.87 5.19
CA THR A 10 -8.70 8.53 5.79
C THR A 10 -7.40 7.86 5.35
N GLN A 11 -7.30 6.53 5.48
CA GLN A 11 -6.14 5.76 5.05
C GLN A 11 -5.93 5.90 3.53
N GLY A 12 -6.96 5.66 2.74
CA GLY A 12 -6.84 5.69 1.28
C GLY A 12 -6.40 7.04 0.72
N LEU A 13 -6.82 8.14 1.35
CA LEU A 13 -6.41 9.48 0.96
C LEU A 13 -5.01 9.86 1.46
N THR A 14 -4.61 9.37 2.63
CA THR A 14 -3.36 9.81 3.28
C THR A 14 -2.17 8.89 3.03
N GLU A 15 -2.37 7.62 2.71
CA GLU A 15 -1.29 6.64 2.51
C GLU A 15 -0.35 7.01 1.36
N PHE A 16 -0.88 7.64 0.31
CA PHE A 16 -0.11 8.03 -0.87
C PHE A 16 0.51 9.42 -0.74
N LEU A 17 0.19 10.14 0.34
CA LEU A 17 0.72 11.47 0.62
C LEU A 17 1.79 11.36 1.72
N PRO A 18 2.88 12.13 1.66
CA PRO A 18 3.94 12.12 2.68
C PRO A 18 3.50 12.89 3.94
N VAL A 19 2.38 12.51 4.55
CA VAL A 19 1.71 13.22 5.66
C VAL A 19 1.47 12.35 6.89
N SER A 20 2.03 11.13 6.93
CA SER A 20 1.81 10.11 7.97
C SER A 20 0.34 9.68 8.11
N SER A 21 -0.02 8.57 7.46
CA SER A 21 -1.36 7.99 7.53
C SER A 21 -1.71 7.50 8.95
N SER A 22 -0.75 6.91 9.66
CA SER A 22 -0.94 6.48 11.06
C SER A 22 -1.29 7.63 12.01
N GLY A 23 -0.69 8.81 11.82
CA GLY A 23 -1.06 10.01 12.57
C GLY A 23 -2.52 10.44 12.34
N HIS A 24 -2.98 10.36 11.08
CA HIS A 24 -4.36 10.69 10.74
C HIS A 24 -5.36 9.66 11.28
N LEU A 25 -4.99 8.38 11.34
CA LEU A 25 -5.80 7.33 11.98
C LEU A 25 -5.87 7.47 13.52
N VAL A 26 -5.09 8.35 14.14
CA VAL A 26 -5.24 8.72 15.56
C VAL A 26 -5.98 10.05 15.69
N LEU A 27 -5.64 11.03 14.85
CA LEU A 27 -6.19 12.39 14.90
C LEU A 27 -7.67 12.46 14.49
N VAL A 28 -8.05 11.85 13.36
CA VAL A 28 -9.44 11.89 12.87
C VAL A 28 -10.42 11.24 13.86
N PRO A 29 -10.13 10.07 14.48
CA PRO A 29 -10.98 9.56 15.56
C PRO A 29 -11.07 10.48 16.76
N ALA A 30 -9.95 11.05 17.22
CA ALA A 30 -9.96 11.96 18.35
C ALA A 30 -10.85 13.20 18.10
N LEU A 31 -10.83 13.74 16.86
CA LEU A 31 -11.68 14.87 16.47
C LEU A 31 -13.16 14.52 16.38
N LEU A 32 -13.49 13.25 16.13
CA LEU A 32 -14.86 12.75 16.01
C LEU A 32 -15.39 12.11 17.30
N ASP A 33 -14.63 12.20 18.39
CA ASP A 33 -14.88 11.53 19.68
C ASP A 33 -15.11 10.01 19.51
N ARG A 34 -14.27 9.39 18.67
CA ARG A 34 -14.31 7.96 18.35
C ARG A 34 -13.02 7.26 18.74
N ALA A 35 -13.11 5.97 18.98
CA ALA A 35 -11.93 5.14 19.20
C ALA A 35 -11.13 5.00 17.89
N SER A 36 -9.80 5.10 18.00
CA SER A 36 -8.88 4.78 16.92
C SER A 36 -9.03 3.32 16.47
N PRO A 37 -8.72 2.99 15.20
CA PRO A 37 -8.72 1.62 14.74
C PRO A 37 -7.74 0.77 15.55
N ASP A 38 -8.13 -0.46 15.85
CA ASP A 38 -7.23 -1.44 16.44
C ASP A 38 -6.16 -1.89 15.44
N LEU A 39 -5.18 -2.65 15.92
CA LEU A 39 -4.06 -3.13 15.08
C LEU A 39 -4.54 -3.96 13.90
N ALA A 40 -5.56 -4.79 14.09
CA ALA A 40 -6.11 -5.63 13.04
C ALA A 40 -6.76 -4.78 11.92
N THR A 41 -7.58 -3.80 12.29
CA THR A 41 -8.22 -2.88 11.35
C THR A 41 -7.16 -2.04 10.64
N ALA A 42 -6.19 -1.48 11.35
CA ALA A 42 -5.10 -0.73 10.74
C ALA A 42 -4.30 -1.57 9.72
N ALA A 43 -3.99 -2.83 10.05
CA ALA A 43 -3.32 -3.75 9.13
C ALA A 43 -4.15 -4.02 7.87
N VAL A 44 -5.47 -4.26 8.02
CA VAL A 44 -6.37 -4.47 6.88
C VAL A 44 -6.47 -3.22 6.00
N LEU A 45 -6.49 -2.03 6.60
CA LEU A 45 -6.49 -0.75 5.87
C LEU A 45 -5.21 -0.58 5.04
N HIS A 46 -4.03 -0.86 5.60
CA HIS A 46 -2.77 -0.88 4.86
C HIS A 46 -2.74 -1.96 3.77
N LEU A 47 -3.30 -3.14 4.02
CA LEU A 47 -3.44 -4.18 2.99
C LEU A 47 -4.35 -3.69 1.85
N GLY A 48 -5.42 -2.96 2.15
CA GLY A 48 -6.31 -2.38 1.15
C GLY A 48 -5.58 -1.39 0.24
N THR A 49 -4.76 -0.49 0.80
CA THR A 49 -3.98 0.46 0.00
C THR A 49 -2.87 -0.23 -0.79
N LEU A 50 -2.22 -1.26 -0.23
CA LEU A 50 -1.26 -2.09 -0.96
C LEU A 50 -1.93 -2.77 -2.18
N VAL A 51 -3.10 -3.39 -1.98
CA VAL A 51 -3.85 -4.01 -3.07
C VAL A 51 -4.22 -2.99 -4.14
N ALA A 52 -4.64 -1.77 -3.76
CA ALA A 52 -4.93 -0.71 -4.72
C ALA A 52 -3.71 -0.36 -5.59
N VAL A 53 -2.51 -0.25 -4.99
CA VAL A 53 -1.24 -0.03 -5.72
C VAL A 53 -0.92 -1.20 -6.66
N LEU A 54 -1.04 -2.44 -6.18
CA LEU A 54 -0.77 -3.63 -6.98
C LEU A 54 -1.70 -3.71 -8.20
N ILE A 55 -2.98 -3.38 -8.05
CA ILE A 55 -3.96 -3.37 -9.14
C ILE A 55 -3.68 -2.23 -10.12
N TYR A 56 -3.42 -1.02 -9.61
CA TYR A 56 -3.15 0.16 -10.42
C TYR A 56 -1.91 -0.03 -11.28
N PHE A 57 -0.79 -0.43 -10.67
CA PHE A 57 0.50 -0.63 -11.34
C PHE A 57 0.71 -2.06 -11.87
N ARG A 58 -0.34 -2.87 -12.02
CA ARG A 58 -0.18 -4.28 -12.41
C ARG A 58 0.60 -4.48 -13.71
N LYS A 59 0.47 -3.57 -14.68
CA LYS A 59 1.14 -3.68 -15.99
C LYS A 59 2.62 -3.35 -15.88
N GLU A 60 2.92 -2.28 -15.17
CA GLU A 60 4.27 -1.79 -14.87
C GLU A 60 5.03 -2.83 -14.03
N LEU A 61 4.37 -3.39 -13.01
CA LEU A 61 4.91 -4.48 -12.18
C LEU A 61 5.19 -5.73 -13.02
N MET A 62 4.29 -6.13 -13.92
CA MET A 62 4.54 -7.24 -14.84
C MET A 62 5.71 -6.96 -15.80
N GLN A 63 5.83 -5.72 -16.30
CA GLN A 63 6.94 -5.33 -17.18
C GLN A 63 8.29 -5.38 -16.43
N MET A 64 8.35 -4.86 -15.21
CA MET A 64 9.54 -4.93 -14.36
C MET A 64 9.91 -6.38 -14.01
N ALA A 65 8.92 -7.22 -13.71
CA ALA A 65 9.15 -8.64 -13.44
C ALA A 65 9.71 -9.40 -14.65
N ARG A 66 9.29 -9.03 -15.88
CA ARG A 66 9.85 -9.60 -17.13
C ARG A 66 11.27 -9.14 -17.39
N PHE A 67 11.58 -7.86 -17.19
CA PHE A 67 12.95 -7.33 -17.34
C PHE A 67 13.95 -8.04 -16.40
N THR A 68 13.50 -8.47 -15.23
CA THR A 68 14.33 -9.28 -14.30
C THR A 68 14.74 -10.63 -14.93
N GLN A 69 13.94 -11.22 -15.81
CA GLN A 69 14.30 -12.44 -16.53
C GLN A 69 15.39 -12.17 -17.58
N ASP A 70 15.34 -11.03 -18.26
CA ASP A 70 16.40 -10.61 -19.19
C ASP A 70 17.72 -10.38 -18.44
N GLY A 71 17.66 -9.82 -17.23
CA GLY A 71 18.83 -9.72 -16.34
C GLY A 71 19.46 -11.07 -15.98
N LYS A 72 18.64 -12.12 -15.75
CA LYS A 72 19.14 -13.49 -15.55
C LYS A 72 19.77 -14.05 -16.83
N GLN A 73 19.28 -13.65 -17.99
CA GLN A 73 19.83 -14.06 -19.29
C GLN A 73 21.19 -13.39 -19.54
N LEU A 74 21.36 -12.12 -19.19
CA LEU A 74 22.65 -11.43 -19.19
C LEU A 74 23.66 -12.06 -18.22
N LEU A 75 23.22 -12.43 -17.01
CA LEU A 75 24.05 -13.16 -16.05
C LEU A 75 24.48 -14.54 -16.58
N LYS A 76 23.59 -15.26 -17.25
CA LYS A 76 23.95 -16.51 -17.95
C LYS A 76 24.97 -16.27 -19.07
N LEU A 77 24.84 -15.17 -19.83
CA LEU A 77 25.78 -14.84 -20.91
C LEU A 77 27.17 -14.48 -20.37
N LEU A 78 27.27 -13.80 -19.23
CA LEU A 78 28.55 -13.50 -18.55
C LEU A 78 29.20 -14.71 -17.86
N LEU A 79 28.43 -15.74 -17.51
CA LEU A 79 28.95 -16.97 -16.90
C LEU A 79 29.40 -18.01 -17.92
N ILE A 80 28.89 -17.93 -19.15
CA ILE A 80 29.15 -18.90 -20.23
C ILE A 80 30.13 -18.32 -21.28
N GLY A 81 30.17 -16.99 -21.44
CA GLY A 81 31.20 -16.29 -22.22
C GLY A 81 32.47 -16.08 -21.40
#